data_AF-A0A6L9QFS2-F1
#
_entry.id   AF-A0A6L9QFS2-F1
#
_cell.length_a   1.000
_cell.length_b   1.000
_cell.length_c   1.000
_cell.angle_alpha   90.00
_cell.angle_beta   90.00
_cell.angle_gamma   90.00
#
_symmetry.space_group_name_H-M   'P 1'
#
loop_
_entity.id
_entity.type
_entity.pdbx_description
1 polymer ?
#
loop_
_entity_poly.entity_id
_entity_poly.type
_entity_poly.pdbx_seq_one_letter_code
_entity_poly.pdbx_strand_id
1 'polypeptide(L)'
;MGVHGTGGPGAAPSVGVEEEFLLVDAVTGECVPGAEAVLAEAGAHRWAATGGSFQAELLTSQVEAATGVCRDLAELGEQLRFGRA
;
A
#
# COMPACT_ATOMS: atom_id res chain seq x y z
N MET A 1 -15.76 3.39 11.68
CA MET A 1 -16.00 2.38 12.73
C MET A 1 -15.51 1.05 12.19
N GLY A 2 -14.23 0.75 12.43
CA GLY A 2 -13.56 -0.42 11.87
C GLY A 2 -14.06 -1.70 12.53
N VAL A 3 -14.37 -2.70 11.72
CA VAL A 3 -14.66 -4.05 12.19
C VAL A 3 -13.31 -4.68 12.54
N HIS A 4 -13.01 -4.75 13.85
CA HIS A 4 -11.92 -5.59 14.33
C HIS A 4 -12.41 -7.04 14.26
N GLY A 5 -11.74 -7.87 13.44
CA GLY A 5 -12.03 -9.29 13.36
C GLY A 5 -11.80 -9.96 14.71
N THR A 6 -12.84 -10.55 15.30
CA THR A 6 -12.73 -11.31 16.53
C THR A 6 -12.09 -12.66 16.23
N GLY A 7 -10.78 -12.76 16.41
CA GLY A 7 -10.04 -14.02 16.28
C GLY A 7 -10.50 -15.03 17.35
N GLY A 8 -11.34 -15.99 16.95
CA GLY A 8 -11.62 -17.17 17.76
C GLY A 8 -10.40 -18.11 17.81
N PRO A 9 -10.27 -18.96 18.84
CA PRO A 9 -9.15 -19.88 18.95
C PRO A 9 -9.14 -20.87 17.78
N GLY A 10 -8.12 -20.78 16.91
CA GLY A 10 -7.90 -21.68 15.77
C GLY A 10 -7.81 -21.02 14.38
N ALA A 11 -8.12 -19.72 14.24
CA ALA A 11 -7.91 -19.00 12.98
C ALA A 11 -6.50 -18.39 12.91
N ALA A 12 -5.83 -18.53 11.77
CA ALA A 12 -4.58 -17.81 11.52
C ALA A 12 -4.81 -16.29 11.57
N PRO A 13 -3.86 -15.50 12.09
CA PRO A 13 -3.99 -14.04 12.10
C PRO A 13 -4.00 -13.48 10.68
N SER A 14 -4.76 -12.43 10.44
CA SER A 14 -4.69 -11.64 9.21
C SER A 14 -3.50 -10.68 9.25
N VAL A 15 -3.09 -10.17 8.09
CA VAL A 15 -1.97 -9.24 7.93
C VAL A 15 -2.30 -8.15 6.91
N GLY A 16 -1.87 -6.92 7.18
CA GLY A 16 -1.80 -5.82 6.23
C GLY A 16 -0.38 -5.23 6.27
N VAL A 17 0.08 -4.67 5.16
CA VAL A 17 1.43 -4.09 5.02
C VAL A 17 1.32 -2.75 4.33
N GLU A 18 2.07 -1.78 4.84
CA GLU A 18 2.29 -0.48 4.23
C GLU A 18 3.73 -0.45 3.68
N GLU A 19 3.89 -0.06 2.42
CA GLU A 19 5.19 0.18 1.79
C GLU A 19 5.31 1.66 1.39
N GLU A 20 6.28 2.34 1.96
CA GLU A 20 6.61 3.72 1.57
C GLU A 20 7.74 3.73 0.53
N PHE A 21 7.53 4.52 -0.53
CA PHE A 21 8.48 4.69 -1.62
C PHE A 21 8.96 6.13 -1.71
N LEU A 22 10.23 6.31 -2.04
CA LEU A 22 10.79 7.61 -2.41
C LEU A 22 10.76 7.77 -3.93
N LEU A 23 10.20 8.89 -4.38
CA LEU A 23 10.32 9.36 -5.75
C LEU A 23 11.68 10.00 -5.93
N VAL A 24 12.45 9.52 -6.90
CA VAL A 24 13.83 9.96 -7.13
C VAL A 24 14.02 10.40 -8.57
N ASP A 25 14.93 11.34 -8.79
CA ASP A 25 15.49 11.59 -10.11
C ASP A 25 16.22 10.33 -10.59
N ALA A 26 15.91 9.87 -11.80
CA ALA A 26 16.42 8.59 -12.31
C ALA A 26 17.93 8.59 -12.61
N VAL A 27 18.57 9.77 -12.70
CA VAL A 27 20.00 9.91 -12.98
C VAL A 27 20.79 10.14 -11.70
N THR A 28 20.34 11.06 -10.84
CA THR A 28 21.05 11.45 -9.63
C THR A 28 20.69 10.62 -8.40
N GLY A 29 19.50 10.02 -8.38
CA GLY A 29 18.96 9.31 -7.22
C GLY A 29 18.48 10.24 -6.09
N GLU A 30 18.50 11.56 -6.29
CA GLU A 30 18.00 12.52 -5.31
C GLU A 30 16.47 12.49 -5.24
N CYS A 31 15.90 12.68 -4.05
CA CYS A 31 14.47 12.73 -3.87
C CYS A 31 13.86 13.95 -4.58
N VAL A 32 12.78 13.74 -5.32
CA VAL A 32 12.07 14.79 -6.07
C VAL A 32 10.60 14.87 -5.64
N PRO A 33 10.04 16.08 -5.49
CA PRO A 33 8.62 16.22 -5.19
C PRO A 33 7.78 15.72 -6.38
N GLY A 34 6.74 14.93 -6.11
CA GLY A 34 5.90 14.38 -7.18
C GLY A 34 4.76 13.47 -6.72
N ALA A 35 4.56 13.30 -5.41
CA ALA A 35 3.62 12.33 -4.86
C ALA A 35 2.20 12.49 -5.44
N GLU A 36 1.66 13.70 -5.47
CA GLU A 36 0.31 13.95 -5.97
C GLU A 36 0.11 13.53 -7.44
N ALA A 37 1.11 13.78 -8.29
CA ALA A 37 1.05 13.43 -9.71
C ALA A 37 1.10 11.90 -9.91
N VAL A 38 1.98 11.22 -9.16
CA VAL A 38 2.09 9.75 -9.19
C VAL A 38 0.80 9.10 -8.69
N LEU A 39 0.22 9.61 -7.60
CA LEU A 39 -1.02 9.07 -7.03
C LEU A 39 -2.23 9.32 -7.92
N ALA A 40 -2.27 10.48 -8.60
CA ALA A 40 -3.33 10.77 -9.57
C ALA A 40 -3.30 9.79 -10.76
N GLU A 41 -2.10 9.39 -11.22
CA GLU A 41 -1.94 8.39 -12.27
C GLU A 41 -2.27 6.98 -11.77
N ALA A 42 -1.79 6.60 -10.58
CA ALA A 42 -2.04 5.28 -10.00
C ALA A 42 -3.53 5.03 -9.73
N GLY A 43 -4.24 6.05 -9.25
CA GLY A 43 -5.68 6.01 -9.05
C GLY A 43 -6.15 4.95 -8.04
N ALA A 44 -7.43 4.58 -8.12
CA ALA A 44 -8.01 3.55 -7.27
C ALA A 44 -7.70 2.14 -7.78
N HIS A 45 -7.55 1.18 -6.87
CA HIS A 45 -7.30 -0.23 -7.23
C HIS A 45 -8.30 -1.20 -6.60
N ARG A 46 -8.27 -2.45 -7.08
CA ARG A 46 -9.26 -3.50 -6.78
C ARG A 46 -9.38 -3.94 -5.30
N TRP A 47 -8.47 -3.50 -4.42
CA TRP A 47 -8.45 -3.87 -3.00
C TRP A 47 -8.85 -2.73 -2.06
N ALA A 48 -9.35 -1.62 -2.61
CA ALA A 48 -9.92 -0.53 -1.81
C ALA A 48 -11.00 -1.00 -0.85
N ALA A 49 -11.85 -1.93 -1.27
CA ALA A 49 -12.91 -2.51 -0.45
C ALA A 49 -12.40 -3.35 0.73
N THR A 50 -11.15 -3.81 0.68
CA THR A 50 -10.49 -4.60 1.73
C THR A 50 -9.51 -3.76 2.56
N GLY A 51 -9.50 -2.44 2.38
CA GLY A 51 -8.65 -1.50 3.11
C GLY A 51 -7.33 -1.14 2.43
N GLY A 52 -7.04 -1.67 1.23
CA GLY A 52 -5.82 -1.30 0.51
C GLY A 52 -5.95 0.08 -0.13
N SER A 53 -4.86 0.83 -0.23
CA SER A 53 -4.87 2.16 -0.82
C SER A 53 -3.51 2.64 -1.29
N PHE A 54 -3.50 3.66 -2.15
CA PHE A 54 -2.33 4.48 -2.43
C PHE A 54 -2.53 5.88 -1.83
N GLN A 55 -1.52 6.39 -1.12
CA GLN A 55 -1.62 7.65 -0.38
C GLN A 55 -0.38 8.52 -0.54
N ALA A 56 -0.55 9.82 -0.31
CA ALA A 56 0.57 10.74 -0.11
C ALA A 56 1.06 10.61 1.32
N GLU A 57 2.38 10.68 1.51
CA GLU A 57 3.00 10.56 2.83
C GLU A 57 3.57 11.91 3.30
N LEU A 58 4.23 11.93 4.47
CA LEU A 58 4.75 13.15 5.09
C LEU A 58 5.60 14.02 4.15
N LEU A 59 6.45 13.42 3.31
CA LEU A 59 7.25 14.15 2.34
C LEU A 59 6.57 14.18 0.97
N THR A 60 6.66 15.32 0.27
CA THR A 60 6.12 15.46 -1.10
C THR A 60 6.81 14.57 -2.14
N SER A 61 7.94 13.97 -1.77
CA SER A 61 8.68 12.97 -2.52
C SER A 61 8.35 11.53 -2.10
N GLN A 62 7.35 11.31 -1.25
CA GLN A 62 6.97 9.97 -0.79
C GLN A 62 5.54 9.61 -1.17
N VAL A 63 5.35 8.34 -1.51
CA VAL A 63 4.04 7.71 -1.69
C VAL A 63 3.99 6.43 -0.88
N GLU A 64 2.83 6.10 -0.34
CA GLU A 64 2.58 4.86 0.37
C GLU A 64 1.65 3.95 -0.45
N ALA A 65 1.97 2.66 -0.48
CA ALA A 65 1.07 1.59 -0.90
C ALA A 65 0.71 0.70 0.29
N ALA A 66 -0.55 0.76 0.71
CA ALA A 66 -1.12 -0.09 1.74
C ALA A 66 -1.86 -1.28 1.11
N THR A 67 -1.60 -2.48 1.59
CA THR A 67 -2.41 -3.66 1.25
C THR A 67 -3.72 -3.65 2.02
N GLY A 68 -4.72 -4.37 1.52
CA GLY A 68 -5.90 -4.72 2.30
C GLY A 68 -5.58 -5.75 3.38
N VAL A 69 -6.59 -6.07 4.18
CA VAL A 69 -6.49 -7.16 5.17
C VAL A 69 -6.39 -8.51 4.45
N CYS A 70 -5.19 -9.08 4.43
CA CYS A 70 -4.89 -10.38 3.82
C CYS A 70 -5.07 -11.51 4.83
N ARG A 71 -5.57 -12.67 4.39
CA ARG A 71 -5.78 -13.85 5.25
C ARG A 71 -4.62 -14.84 5.22
N ASP A 72 -3.76 -14.73 4.21
CA ASP A 72 -2.56 -15.53 4.07
C ASP A 72 -1.45 -14.75 3.32
N LEU A 73 -0.25 -15.33 3.25
CA LEU A 73 0.91 -14.70 2.62
C LEU A 73 0.87 -14.74 1.09
N ALA A 74 0.06 -15.61 0.48
CA ALA A 74 -0.10 -15.64 -0.97
C ALA A 74 -0.91 -14.41 -1.42
N GLU A 75 -2.04 -14.14 -0.75
CA GLU A 75 -2.84 -12.93 -0.93
C GLU A 75 -2.00 -11.68 -0.71
N LEU A 76 -1.20 -11.63 0.37
CA LEU A 76 -0.28 -10.51 0.62
C LEU A 76 0.71 -10.33 -0.54
N GLY A 77 1.34 -11.42 -0.99
CA GLY A 77 2.31 -11.36 -2.08
C GLY A 77 1.72 -10.91 -3.42
N GLU A 78 0.45 -11.21 -3.69
CA GLU A 78 -0.25 -10.69 -4.87
C GLU A 78 -0.46 -9.18 -4.79
N GLN A 79 -0.86 -8.69 -3.61
CA GLN A 79 -1.10 -7.26 -3.39
C GLN A 79 0.20 -6.45 -3.47
N LEU A 80 1.27 -6.91 -2.83
CA LEU A 80 2.58 -6.24 -2.88
C LEU A 80 3.14 -6.17 -4.32
N ARG A 81 3.02 -7.25 -5.11
CA ARG A 81 3.48 -7.22 -6.50
C ARG A 81 2.69 -6.25 -7.37
N PHE A 82 1.38 -6.15 -7.14
CA PHE A 82 0.56 -5.19 -7.87
C PHE A 82 0.86 -3.75 -7.45
N GLY A 83 1.07 -3.48 -6.16
CA GLY A 83 1.36 -2.12 -5.68
C GLY A 83 2.68 -1.54 -6.20
N ARG A 84 3.57 -2.40 -6.74
CA ARG A 84 4.88 -2.03 -7.30
C ARG A 84 4.94 -2.01 -8.83
N ALA A 85 3.85 -2.39 -9.51
CA ALA A 85 3.80 -2.53 -10.97
C ALA A 85 3.36 -1.22 -11.63
#